data_AF-A0A2N5ZJY5-F1
#
_entry.id   AF-A0A2N5ZJY5-F1
#
_cell.length_a   1.000
_cell.length_b   1.000
_cell.length_c   1.000
_cell.angle_alpha   90.00
_cell.angle_beta   90.00
_cell.angle_gamma   90.00
#
_symmetry.space_group_name_H-M   'P 1'
#
loop_
_entity.id
_entity.type
_entity.pdbx_description
1 polymer ?
#
loop_
_entity_poly.entity_id
_entity_poly.type
_entity_poly.pdbx_seq_one_letter_code
_entity_poly.pdbx_strand_id
1 'polypeptide(L)'
;MNAQILQAVDQLLREKGIDREVVIEAMKSAVISALQKRFEDIEELIIDFDNEGGDIKAYAVKTIVDGKSTNINEISIVDAKKIDPSVEVGEKIKC
;
A
#
# COMPACT_ATOMS: atom_id res chain seq x y z
N MET A 1 7.69 -20.99 -10.99
CA MET A 1 8.74 -20.09 -11.52
C MET A 1 9.05 -18.87 -10.63
N ASN A 2 8.44 -18.68 -9.45
CA ASN A 2 8.75 -17.52 -8.57
C ASN A 2 9.94 -17.72 -7.61
N ALA A 3 10.31 -18.97 -7.28
CA ALA A 3 11.34 -19.23 -6.26
C ALA A 3 12.78 -18.86 -6.67
N GLN A 4 13.11 -18.93 -7.96
CA GLN A 4 14.49 -18.68 -8.43
C GLN A 4 14.87 -17.20 -8.41
N ILE A 5 13.91 -16.30 -8.63
CA ILE A 5 14.14 -14.86 -8.59
C ILE A 5 14.39 -14.41 -7.15
N LEU A 6 13.55 -14.88 -6.21
CA LEU A 6 13.76 -14.63 -4.78
C LEU A 6 15.12 -15.14 -4.31
N GLN A 7 15.52 -16.34 -4.72
CA GLN A 7 16.80 -16.91 -4.30
C GLN A 7 18.02 -16.14 -4.86
N ALA A 8 17.96 -15.70 -6.12
CA ALA A 8 19.02 -14.88 -6.72
C ALA A 8 19.13 -13.50 -6.07
N VAL A 9 17.99 -12.91 -5.69
CA VAL A 9 17.94 -11.64 -4.94
C VAL A 9 18.54 -11.83 -3.54
N ASP A 10 18.17 -12.89 -2.81
CA ASP A 10 18.69 -13.18 -1.47
C ASP A 10 20.22 -13.39 -1.46
N GLN A 11 20.72 -14.06 -2.49
CA GLN A 11 22.16 -14.32 -2.64
C GLN A 11 22.94 -13.04 -2.96
N LEU A 12 22.42 -12.17 -3.85
CA LEU A 12 22.98 -10.85 -4.12
C LEU A 12 22.97 -9.93 -2.90
N LEU A 13 21.89 -9.98 -2.11
CA LEU A 13 21.74 -9.22 -0.87
C LEU A 13 22.83 -9.59 0.15
N ARG A 14 23.07 -10.90 0.33
CA ARG A 14 24.15 -11.41 1.18
C ARG A 14 25.54 -11.03 0.69
N GLU A 15 25.82 -11.16 -0.60
CA GLU A 15 27.15 -10.84 -1.17
C GLU A 15 27.49 -9.35 -1.11
N LYS A 16 26.47 -8.48 -1.26
CA LYS A 16 26.63 -7.02 -1.18
C LYS A 16 26.51 -6.46 0.25
N GLY A 17 26.11 -7.28 1.23
CA GLY A 17 25.82 -6.84 2.60
C GLY A 17 24.65 -5.87 2.69
N ILE A 18 23.73 -5.92 1.72
CA ILE A 18 22.57 -5.02 1.67
C ILE A 18 21.48 -5.66 2.51
N ASP A 19 20.95 -4.90 3.46
CA ASP A 19 19.86 -5.36 4.29
C ASP A 19 18.60 -5.57 3.45
N ARG A 20 17.89 -6.68 3.69
CA ARG A 20 16.64 -6.98 2.99
C ARG A 20 15.63 -5.85 3.17
N GLU A 21 15.65 -5.20 4.34
CA GLU A 21 14.80 -4.08 4.67
C GLU A 21 15.03 -2.87 3.74
N VAL A 22 16.29 -2.61 3.34
CA VAL A 22 16.64 -1.54 2.40
C VAL A 22 16.07 -1.81 1.01
N VAL A 23 16.08 -3.06 0.55
CA VAL A 23 15.50 -3.42 -0.75
C VAL A 23 13.98 -3.35 -0.71
N ILE A 24 13.36 -3.79 0.38
CA ILE A 24 11.91 -3.66 0.58
C ILE A 24 11.50 -2.20 0.57
N GLU A 25 12.20 -1.32 1.29
CA GLU A 25 11.96 0.13 1.30
C GLU A 25 12.11 0.77 -0.09
N ALA A 26 13.14 0.36 -0.84
CA ALA A 26 13.31 0.82 -2.22
C ALA A 26 12.17 0.38 -3.14
N MET A 27 11.70 -0.87 -2.99
CA MET A 27 10.55 -1.38 -3.74
C MET A 27 9.26 -0.65 -3.36
N LYS A 28 8.99 -0.43 -2.06
CA LYS A 28 7.86 0.38 -1.58
C LYS A 28 7.87 1.78 -2.21
N SER A 29 9.03 2.45 -2.16
CA SER A 29 9.20 3.79 -2.73
C SER A 29 8.95 3.83 -4.25
N ALA A 30 9.38 2.79 -4.97
CA ALA A 30 9.13 2.67 -6.40
C ALA A 30 7.64 2.50 -6.72
N VAL A 31 6.92 1.70 -5.93
CA VAL A 31 5.46 1.52 -6.08
C VAL A 31 4.71 2.81 -5.75
N ILE A 32 5.06 3.50 -4.65
CA ILE A 32 4.49 4.81 -4.31
C ILE A 32 4.71 5.80 -5.44
N SER A 33 5.93 5.89 -5.97
CA SER A 33 6.26 6.79 -7.09
C SER A 33 5.46 6.48 -8.35
N ALA A 34 5.21 5.20 -8.64
CA ALA A 34 4.40 4.78 -9.78
C ALA A 34 2.91 5.12 -9.59
N LEU A 35 2.40 4.98 -8.37
CA LEU A 35 1.02 5.33 -8.03
C LEU A 35 0.81 6.84 -8.01
N GLN A 36 1.72 7.61 -7.43
CA GLN A 36 1.68 9.09 -7.44
C GLN A 36 1.66 9.66 -8.87
N LYS A 37 2.42 9.08 -9.80
CA LYS A 37 2.37 9.49 -11.22
C LYS A 37 1.03 9.24 -11.89
N ARG A 38 0.24 8.30 -11.39
CA ARG A 38 -1.01 7.86 -12.00
C ARG A 38 -2.23 8.47 -11.30
N PHE A 39 -2.07 8.83 -10.03
CA PHE A 39 -3.08 9.44 -9.18
C PHE A 39 -2.42 10.60 -8.44
N GLU A 40 -2.34 11.75 -9.11
CA GLU A 40 -1.70 12.97 -8.57
C GLU A 40 -2.34 13.44 -7.25
N ASP A 41 -3.61 13.09 -7.02
CA ASP A 41 -4.39 13.54 -5.87
C ASP A 41 -4.46 12.56 -4.70
N ILE A 42 -3.82 11.37 -4.74
CA ILE A 42 -3.85 10.49 -3.55
C ILE A 42 -2.94 11.05 -2.46
N GLU A 43 -3.55 11.49 -1.36
CA GLU A 43 -2.82 12.10 -0.25
C GLU A 43 -2.01 11.09 0.57
N GLU A 44 -2.53 9.89 0.76
CA GLU A 44 -1.93 8.92 1.68
C GLU A 44 -2.06 7.48 1.15
N LEU A 45 -0.91 6.84 0.96
CA LEU A 45 -0.77 5.45 0.53
C LEU A 45 0.02 4.67 1.58
N ILE A 46 -0.51 3.51 1.96
CA ILE A 46 0.15 2.58 2.87
C ILE A 46 0.52 1.34 2.07
N ILE A 47 1.81 1.00 2.07
CA ILE A 47 2.29 -0.25 1.48
C ILE A 47 2.66 -1.21 2.59
N ASP A 48 1.93 -2.31 2.63
CA ASP A 48 2.15 -3.43 3.51
C ASP A 48 2.97 -4.48 2.75
N PHE A 49 4.05 -4.94 3.36
CA PHE A 49 4.90 -5.98 2.81
C PHE A 49 4.86 -7.18 3.77
N ASP A 50 4.37 -8.31 3.26
CA ASP A 50 4.36 -9.54 4.02
C ASP A 50 5.75 -10.16 3.99
N ASN A 51 6.47 -10.07 5.13
CA ASN A 51 7.86 -10.54 5.24
C ASN A 51 8.00 -12.07 5.12
N GLU A 52 6.92 -12.83 5.31
CA GLU A 52 6.92 -14.29 5.27
C GLU A 52 6.56 -14.83 3.88
N GLY A 53 5.56 -14.24 3.23
CA GLY A 53 5.04 -14.63 1.92
C GLY A 53 5.65 -13.86 0.74
N GLY A 54 6.21 -12.68 0.98
CA GLY A 54 6.75 -11.79 -0.06
C GLY A 54 5.68 -11.05 -0.87
N ASP A 55 4.42 -11.08 -0.43
CA ASP A 55 3.33 -10.34 -1.06
C ASP A 55 3.38 -8.85 -0.70
N ILE A 56 3.17 -7.99 -1.70
CA ILE A 56 3.13 -6.55 -1.55
C ILE A 56 1.69 -6.08 -1.76
N LYS A 57 1.11 -5.45 -0.75
CA LYS A 57 -0.24 -4.87 -0.81
C LYS A 57 -0.15 -3.37 -0.65
N ALA A 58 -0.82 -2.63 -1.53
CA ALA A 58 -0.94 -1.18 -1.44
C ALA A 58 -2.39 -0.81 -1.10
N TYR A 59 -2.56 0.06 -0.12
CA TYR A 59 -3.85 0.56 0.33
C TYR A 59 -3.86 2.08 0.21
N ALA A 60 -4.96 2.64 -0.29
CA ALA A 60 -5.21 4.06 -0.20
C ALA A 60 -5.89 4.37 1.12
N VAL A 61 -5.46 5.43 1.81
CA VAL A 61 -6.16 5.90 3.00
C VAL A 61 -7.16 6.96 2.59
N LYS A 62 -8.42 6.73 2.93
CA LYS A 62 -9.53 7.63 2.60
C LYS A 62 -10.24 8.12 3.84
N THR A 63 -10.68 9.37 3.80
CA THR A 63 -11.52 9.98 4.83
C THR A 63 -12.97 9.62 4.59
N ILE A 64 -13.64 9.17 5.64
CA ILE A 64 -15.04 8.77 5.57
C ILE A 64 -15.92 10.01 5.67
N VAL A 65 -16.75 10.23 4.66
CA VAL A 65 -17.65 11.38 4.59
C VAL A 65 -19.12 10.95 4.65
N ASP A 66 -19.94 11.84 5.19
CA ASP A 66 -21.39 11.70 5.11
C ASP A 66 -21.86 12.14 3.71
N GLY A 67 -22.51 11.23 2.98
CA GLY A 67 -22.97 11.47 1.62
C GLY A 67 -22.01 10.97 0.53
N LYS A 68 -22.05 11.62 -0.64
CA LYS A 68 -21.31 11.20 -1.83
C LYS A 68 -19.88 11.70 -1.77
N SER A 69 -18.89 10.82 -1.95
CA SER A 69 -17.49 11.20 -2.09
C SER A 69 -17.29 12.13 -3.27
N THR A 70 -16.55 13.23 -3.03
CA THR A 70 -16.33 14.30 -4.01
C THR A 70 -14.94 14.25 -4.62
N ASN A 71 -13.98 13.60 -3.96
CA ASN A 71 -12.63 13.38 -4.46
C ASN A 71 -12.16 11.93 -4.27
N ILE A 72 -10.93 11.63 -4.73
CA ILE A 72 -10.33 10.28 -4.63
C ILE A 72 -9.92 9.89 -3.21
N ASN A 73 -9.68 10.88 -2.33
CA ASN A 73 -9.30 10.71 -0.92
C ASN A 73 -10.51 10.53 0.00
N GLU A 74 -11.72 10.60 -0.52
CA GLU A 74 -12.96 10.45 0.22
C GLU A 74 -13.64 9.13 -0.13
N ILE A 75 -14.33 8.57 0.87
CA ILE A 75 -15.21 7.43 0.69
C ILE A 75 -16.52 7.68 1.44
N SER A 76 -17.64 7.33 0.81
CA SER A 76 -18.94 7.44 1.47
C SER A 76 -19.00 6.49 2.67
N ILE A 77 -19.71 6.88 3.73
CA ILE A 77 -19.97 5.98 4.87
C ILE A 77 -20.63 4.66 4.45
N VAL A 78 -21.43 4.68 3.37
CA VAL A 78 -22.10 3.50 2.82
C VAL A 78 -21.09 2.51 2.22
N ASP A 79 -20.09 3.01 1.50
CA ASP A 79 -19.05 2.18 0.92
C ASP A 79 -17.99 1.78 1.95
N ALA A 80 -17.64 2.69 2.87
CA ALA A 80 -16.74 2.40 3.98
C ALA A 80 -17.24 1.24 4.84
N LYS A 81 -18.55 1.23 5.16
CA LYS A 81 -19.18 0.15 5.95
C LYS A 81 -19.21 -1.22 5.26
N LYS A 82 -18.99 -1.29 3.94
CA LYS A 82 -18.83 -2.57 3.23
C LYS A 82 -17.45 -3.19 3.46
N ILE A 83 -16.46 -2.36 3.77
CA ILE A 83 -15.08 -2.76 4.01
C ILE A 83 -14.90 -3.06 5.50
N ASP A 84 -15.32 -2.13 6.36
CA ASP A 84 -15.33 -2.29 7.81
C ASP A 84 -16.63 -1.70 8.37
N PRO A 85 -17.54 -2.53 8.91
CA PRO A 85 -18.84 -2.07 9.42
C PRO A 85 -18.74 -1.20 10.69
N SER A 86 -17.59 -1.15 11.34
CA SER A 86 -17.39 -0.46 12.63
C SER A 86 -17.02 1.01 12.48
N VAL A 87 -16.76 1.48 11.26
CA VAL A 87 -16.24 2.83 11.01
C VAL A 87 -17.30 3.91 11.05
N GLU A 88 -16.87 5.12 11.41
CA GLU A 88 -17.73 6.29 11.54
C GLU A 88 -17.31 7.44 10.60
N VAL A 89 -18.23 8.39 10.37
CA VAL A 89 -17.93 9.59 9.57
C VAL A 89 -16.86 10.42 10.28
N GLY A 90 -15.88 10.88 9.52
CA GLY A 90 -14.73 11.64 10.03
C GLY A 90 -13.52 10.77 10.36
N GLU A 91 -13.67 9.44 10.40
CA GLU A 91 -12.52 8.53 10.52
C GLU A 91 -11.81 8.30 9.19
N LYS A 92 -10.63 7.69 9.25
CA LYS A 92 -9.86 7.25 8.10
C LYS A 92 -9.93 5.73 7.96
N ILE A 93 -10.09 5.25 6.74
CA ILE A 93 -10.11 3.82 6.41
C ILE A 93 -9.08 3.49 5.34
N LYS A 94 -8.50 2.29 5.43
CA LYS A 94 -7.59 1.73 4.42
C LYS A 94 -8.40 0.88 3.44
N CYS A 95 -8.32 1.17 2.14
CA CYS A 95 -9.06 0.45 1.10
C CYS A 95 -8.21 0.16 -0.14
#